data_AF-A0A8J3WQX7-F1
#
_entry.id   AF-A0A8J3WQX7-F1
#
_cell.length_a   1.000
_cell.length_b   1.000
_cell.length_c   1.000
_cell.angle_alpha   90.00
_cell.angle_beta   90.00
_cell.angle_gamma   90.00
#
_symmetry.space_group_name_H-M   'P 1'
#
loop_
_entity.id
_entity.type
_entity.pdbx_description
1 polymer ?
#
loop_
_entity_poly.entity_id
_entity_poly.type
_entity_poly.pdbx_seq_one_letter_code
_entity_poly.pdbx_strand_id
1 'polypeptide(L)'
;MASGFVERTLKGTSTRLGPGKVCEEMPDDQVYGDARANATVLAEVLFCSPLQPSDRPTVHEVRQAVEAVWDAYDAPEQMCVAQLAADYGRHPELACARMRWCRGTVAWAYDVPLAAAEAA
;
A
#
# COMPACT_ATOMS: atom_id res chain seq x y z
N MET A 1 5.06 -3.48 -27.43
CA MET A 1 3.77 -3.78 -26.78
C MET A 1 3.75 -2.97 -25.50
N ALA A 2 3.19 -1.76 -25.58
CA ALA A 2 3.36 -0.71 -24.59
C ALA A 2 2.38 -0.91 -23.42
N SER A 3 2.92 -1.09 -22.22
CA SER A 3 2.16 -0.94 -20.98
C SER A 3 1.67 0.50 -20.87
N GLY A 4 0.41 0.73 -21.21
CA GLY A 4 -0.29 1.97 -20.88
C GLY A 4 -0.89 1.84 -19.48
N PHE A 5 -0.09 2.10 -18.44
CA PHE A 5 -0.60 2.30 -17.09
C PHE A 5 -0.85 3.80 -16.90
N VAL A 6 -2.09 4.17 -16.58
CA VAL A 6 -2.51 5.57 -16.41
C VAL A 6 -1.72 6.19 -15.25
N GLU A 7 -0.80 7.09 -15.59
CA GLU A 7 -0.16 8.00 -14.64
C GLU A 7 -1.23 8.86 -13.95
N ARG A 8 -1.69 8.41 -12.78
CA ARG A 8 -2.45 9.26 -11.88
C ARG A 8 -1.44 10.15 -11.17
N THR A 9 -1.19 11.32 -11.78
CA THR A 9 -0.29 12.35 -11.25
C THR A 9 -0.86 12.86 -9.93
N LEU A 10 -0.46 12.24 -8.82
CA LEU A 10 -0.35 12.98 -7.56
C LEU A 10 0.68 14.07 -7.86
N LYS A 11 0.23 15.33 -7.87
CA LYS A 11 1.07 16.51 -8.13
C LYS A 11 2.41 16.35 -7.42
N GLY A 12 3.47 16.46 -8.21
CA GLY A 12 4.81 16.05 -7.83
C GLY A 12 5.29 16.61 -6.50
N THR A 13 5.84 15.72 -5.69
CA THR A 13 6.95 16.00 -4.79
C THR A 13 7.98 14.89 -5.00
N SER A 14 8.76 15.03 -6.07
CA SER A 14 10.11 14.47 -6.09
C SER A 14 10.91 15.23 -5.03
N THR A 15 10.72 14.85 -3.76
CA THR A 15 11.59 15.28 -2.69
C THR A 15 12.67 14.23 -2.62
N ARG A 16 13.88 14.58 -3.08
CA ARG A 16 15.09 13.94 -2.56
C ARG A 16 14.94 13.97 -1.04
N LEU A 17 14.77 12.81 -0.42
CA LEU A 17 14.89 12.67 1.03
C LEU A 17 16.32 13.07 1.40
N GLY A 18 16.49 14.36 1.73
CA GLY A 18 17.70 14.88 2.34
C GLY A 18 17.88 14.24 3.71
N PRO A 19 19.13 14.11 4.20
CA PRO A 19 19.37 13.50 5.49
C PRO A 19 18.89 14.45 6.59
N GLY A 20 18.11 13.90 7.52
CA GLY A 20 17.80 14.55 8.79
C GLY A 20 16.35 15.02 8.89
N LYS A 21 15.47 14.12 9.33
CA LYS A 21 14.97 14.15 10.70
C LYS A 21 14.90 12.72 11.23
N VAL A 22 15.72 12.44 12.24
CA VAL A 22 15.40 11.40 13.22
C VAL A 22 14.15 11.91 13.91
N CYS A 23 12.99 11.36 13.54
CA CYS A 23 11.85 11.39 14.43
C CYS A 23 12.19 10.39 15.53
N GLU A 24 12.20 10.92 16.75
CA GLU A 24 12.49 10.20 17.97
C GLU A 24 11.85 8.81 18.02
N GLU A 25 12.61 7.89 18.59
CA GLU A 25 12.36 6.46 18.69
C GLU A 25 10.89 6.15 19.01
N MET A 26 10.20 5.56 18.04
CA MET A 26 8.83 5.07 18.19
C MET A 26 8.90 3.79 19.04
N PRO A 27 8.19 3.69 20.18
CA PRO A 27 8.38 2.58 21.11
C PRO A 27 8.07 1.23 20.45
N ASP A 28 8.97 0.27 20.63
CA ASP A 28 8.89 -1.14 20.21
C ASP A 28 7.82 -1.94 21.02
N ASP A 29 6.93 -1.25 21.72
CA ASP A 29 5.87 -1.78 22.58
C ASP A 29 4.50 -1.75 21.85
N GLN A 30 4.34 -2.72 20.97
CA GLN A 30 3.26 -3.70 20.94
C GLN A 30 1.87 -3.37 21.57
N VAL A 31 1.23 -2.23 21.25
CA VAL A 31 -0.22 -2.00 21.50
C VAL A 31 -0.94 -1.31 20.33
N TYR A 32 -0.80 -1.84 19.11
CA TYR A 32 -1.69 -1.58 17.97
C TYR A 32 -2.03 -2.89 17.21
N GLY A 33 -2.33 -3.94 17.98
CA GLY A 33 -2.72 -5.25 17.46
C GLY A 33 -4.08 -5.21 16.76
N ASP A 34 -4.22 -6.04 15.73
CA ASP A 34 -5.45 -6.46 15.03
C ASP A 34 -6.04 -5.56 13.93
N ALA A 35 -6.19 -4.24 14.09
CA ALA A 35 -6.80 -3.41 13.01
C ALA A 35 -5.80 -2.95 11.93
N ARG A 36 -4.57 -2.58 12.32
CA ARG A 36 -3.47 -2.19 11.41
C ARG A 36 -2.67 -3.39 10.87
N ALA A 37 -2.86 -4.58 11.44
CA ALA A 37 -2.20 -5.82 11.04
C ALA A 37 -3.05 -6.68 10.10
N ASN A 38 -4.14 -6.16 9.55
CA ASN A 38 -4.90 -6.90 8.55
C ASN A 38 -4.18 -6.82 7.20
N ALA A 39 -3.60 -7.94 6.76
CA ALA A 39 -2.91 -8.07 5.48
C ALA A 39 -3.78 -7.63 4.28
N THR A 40 -5.11 -7.78 4.38
CA THR A 40 -6.05 -7.32 3.34
C THR A 40 -6.10 -5.80 3.31
N VAL A 41 -6.31 -5.15 4.45
CA VAL A 41 -6.34 -3.68 4.55
C VAL A 41 -5.00 -3.08 4.11
N LEU A 42 -3.88 -3.67 4.54
CA LEU A 42 -2.55 -3.27 4.10
C LEU A 42 -2.38 -3.37 2.58
N ALA A 43 -2.91 -4.42 1.95
CA ALA A 43 -2.84 -4.60 0.51
C ALA A 43 -3.72 -3.57 -0.23
N GLU A 44 -4.88 -3.23 0.30
CA GLU A 44 -5.77 -2.19 -0.23
C GLU A 44 -5.11 -0.80 -0.13
N VAL A 45 -4.51 -0.48 1.02
CA VAL A 45 -3.77 0.77 1.23
C VAL A 45 -2.57 0.85 0.29
N LEU A 46 -1.81 -0.23 0.15
CA LEU A 46 -0.67 -0.31 -0.79
C LEU A 46 -1.13 -0.17 -2.24
N PHE A 47 -2.34 -0.66 -2.59
CA PHE A 47 -2.92 -0.49 -3.91
C PHE A 47 -3.14 0.99 -4.25
N CYS A 48 -3.57 1.78 -3.26
CA CYS A 48 -3.77 3.22 -3.39
C CYS A 48 -2.48 4.03 -3.41
N SER A 49 -1.35 3.45 -2.98
CA SER A 49 -0.04 4.10 -3.02
C SER A 49 0.50 4.26 -4.46
N PRO A 50 1.47 5.16 -4.70
CA PRO A 50 2.15 5.26 -6.00
C PRO A 50 3.20 4.17 -6.23
N LEU A 51 3.50 3.31 -5.24
CA LEU A 51 4.59 2.33 -5.29
C LEU A 51 4.32 1.24 -6.35
N GLN A 52 5.33 0.89 -7.15
CA GLN A 52 5.17 -0.07 -8.24
C GLN A 52 6.13 -1.27 -8.12
N PRO A 53 5.75 -2.44 -8.67
CA PRO A 53 6.63 -3.61 -8.71
C PRO A 53 7.98 -3.35 -9.41
N SER A 54 8.00 -2.47 -10.40
CA SER A 54 9.19 -2.11 -11.18
C SER A 54 10.27 -1.42 -10.36
N ASP A 55 9.88 -0.73 -9.29
CA ASP A 55 10.77 0.05 -8.45
C ASP A 55 11.61 -0.85 -7.53
N ARG A 56 11.26 -2.15 -7.46
CA ARG A 56 11.88 -3.16 -6.59
C ARG A 56 11.98 -2.67 -5.14
N PRO A 57 10.84 -2.30 -4.52
CA PRO A 57 10.85 -1.67 -3.22
C PRO A 57 11.40 -2.61 -2.14
N THR A 58 12.13 -2.01 -1.21
CA THR A 58 12.57 -2.66 0.03
C THR A 58 11.43 -2.77 1.04
N VAL A 59 11.59 -3.62 2.06
CA VAL A 59 10.59 -3.79 3.14
C VAL A 59 10.25 -2.45 3.80
N HIS A 60 11.27 -1.63 4.04
CA HIS A 60 11.11 -0.31 4.66
C HIS A 60 10.29 0.63 3.78
N GLU A 61 10.56 0.68 2.48
CA GLU A 61 9.81 1.52 1.53
C GLU A 61 8.35 1.09 1.40
N VAL A 62 8.06 -0.21 1.47
CA VAL A 62 6.68 -0.70 1.51
C VAL A 62 5.95 -0.20 2.75
N ARG A 63 6.57 -0.33 3.93
CA ARG A 63 5.97 0.12 5.19
C ARG A 63 5.73 1.63 5.21
N GLN A 64 6.73 2.39 4.77
CA GLN A 64 6.63 3.85 4.68
C GLN A 64 5.55 4.29 3.67
N ALA A 65 5.40 3.59 2.54
CA ALA A 65 4.35 3.91 1.57
C ALA A 65 2.95 3.68 2.14
N VAL A 66 2.76 2.60 2.92
CA VAL A 66 1.50 2.31 3.61
C VAL A 66 1.20 3.38 4.65
N GLU A 67 2.18 3.74 5.49
CA GLU A 67 2.05 4.80 6.49
C GLU A 67 1.72 6.15 5.86
N ALA A 68 2.39 6.52 4.77
CA ALA A 68 2.14 7.77 4.06
C ALA A 68 0.71 7.86 3.50
N VAL A 69 0.13 6.74 3.05
CA VAL A 69 -1.28 6.71 2.62
C VAL A 69 -2.20 6.83 3.83
N TRP A 70 -1.90 6.16 4.95
CA TRP A 70 -2.68 6.30 6.17
C TRP A 70 -2.69 7.71 6.73
N ASP A 71 -1.56 8.40 6.72
CA ASP A 71 -1.45 9.76 7.22
C ASP A 71 -2.09 10.80 6.27
N ALA A 72 -2.28 10.44 5.00
CA ALA A 72 -2.88 11.34 4.01
C ALA A 72 -4.42 11.41 4.07
N TYR A 73 -5.08 10.47 4.77
CA TYR A 73 -6.54 10.36 4.79
C TYR A 73 -7.08 10.15 6.21
N ASP A 74 -8.12 10.91 6.58
CA ASP A 74 -8.80 10.75 7.87
C ASP A 74 -9.53 9.40 8.01
N ALA A 75 -9.88 8.75 6.89
CA ALA A 75 -10.57 7.46 6.81
C ALA A 75 -10.04 6.62 5.63
N PRO A 76 -8.85 6.02 5.77
CA PRO A 76 -8.13 5.39 4.66
C PRO A 76 -8.86 4.16 4.10
N GLU A 77 -9.52 3.35 4.94
CA GLU A 77 -10.26 2.17 4.48
C GLU A 77 -11.42 2.53 3.52
N GLN A 78 -12.18 3.58 3.82
CA GLN A 78 -13.33 3.99 3.00
C GLN A 78 -12.87 4.52 1.63
N MET A 79 -11.76 5.25 1.63
CA MET A 79 -11.16 5.77 0.40
C MET A 79 -10.61 4.66 -0.49
N CYS A 80 -9.95 3.66 0.11
CA CYS A 80 -9.43 2.51 -0.62
C CYS A 80 -10.55 1.75 -1.32
N VAL A 81 -11.67 1.49 -0.64
CA VAL A 81 -12.82 0.78 -1.21
C VAL A 81 -13.39 1.51 -2.43
N ALA A 82 -13.60 2.83 -2.32
CA ALA A 82 -14.14 3.62 -3.44
C ALA A 82 -13.19 3.64 -4.65
N GLN A 83 -11.89 3.78 -4.41
CA GLN A 83 -10.88 3.79 -5.47
C GLN A 83 -10.73 2.42 -6.13
N LEU A 84 -10.73 1.35 -5.34
CA LEU A 84 -10.72 -0.03 -5.82
C LEU A 84 -11.93 -0.28 -6.72
N ALA A 85 -13.15 0.04 -6.27
CA ALA A 85 -14.35 -0.15 -7.07
C ALA A 85 -14.27 0.60 -8.42
N ALA A 86 -13.74 1.82 -8.43
CA ALA A 86 -13.55 2.59 -9.65
C ALA A 86 -12.51 1.95 -10.61
N ASP A 87 -11.38 1.49 -10.08
CA ASP A 87 -10.31 0.89 -10.89
C ASP A 87 -10.72 -0.49 -11.43
N TYR A 88 -11.40 -1.32 -10.63
CA TYR A 88 -11.96 -2.60 -11.07
C TYR A 88 -13.08 -2.43 -12.10
N GLY A 89 -13.87 -1.36 -12.02
CA GLY A 89 -14.89 -1.05 -13.04
C GLY A 89 -14.31 -0.56 -14.37
N ARG A 90 -13.13 0.10 -14.33
CA ARG A 90 -12.50 0.66 -15.53
C ARG A 90 -11.57 -0.33 -16.23
N HIS A 91 -10.68 -0.97 -15.48
CA HIS A 91 -9.63 -1.86 -15.99
C HIS A 91 -9.45 -3.06 -15.04
N PRO A 92 -10.38 -4.02 -15.05
CA PRO A 92 -10.38 -5.13 -14.11
C PRO A 92 -9.10 -5.97 -14.18
N GLU A 93 -8.54 -6.18 -15.36
CA GLU A 93 -7.30 -6.94 -15.56
C GLU A 93 -6.08 -6.27 -14.90
N LEU A 94 -5.99 -4.94 -15.01
CA LEU A 94 -4.91 -4.17 -14.40
C LEU A 94 -5.08 -4.10 -12.89
N ALA A 95 -6.31 -3.90 -12.42
CA ALA A 95 -6.63 -3.89 -10.99
C ALA A 95 -6.34 -5.26 -10.34
N CYS A 96 -6.72 -6.37 -10.99
CA CYS A 96 -6.40 -7.72 -10.52
C CYS A 96 -4.89 -7.96 -10.41
N ALA A 97 -4.12 -7.56 -11.44
CA ALA A 97 -2.67 -7.72 -11.45
C ALA A 97 -2.00 -6.91 -10.35
N ARG A 98 -2.43 -5.65 -10.16
CA ARG A 98 -1.94 -4.75 -9.11
C ARG A 98 -2.26 -5.31 -7.72
N MET A 99 -3.49 -5.74 -7.47
CA MET A 99 -3.90 -6.30 -6.18
C MET A 99 -3.14 -7.58 -5.83
N ARG A 100 -2.87 -8.44 -6.82
CA ARG A 100 -2.07 -9.65 -6.62
C ARG A 100 -0.64 -9.32 -6.20
N TRP A 101 -0.05 -8.28 -6.79
CA TRP A 101 1.25 -7.77 -6.36
C TRP A 101 1.19 -7.19 -4.95
N CYS A 102 0.23 -6.31 -4.64
CA CYS A 102 0.09 -5.70 -3.31
C CYS A 102 0.02 -6.75 -2.20
N ARG A 103 -0.81 -7.78 -2.41
CA ARG A 103 -0.97 -8.92 -1.49
C ARG A 103 0.34 -9.68 -1.24
N GLY A 104 1.09 -10.00 -2.29
CA GLY A 104 2.39 -10.67 -2.16
C GLY A 104 3.44 -9.80 -1.48
N THR A 105 3.48 -8.52 -1.81
CA THR A 105 4.42 -7.55 -1.24
C THR A 105 4.14 -7.28 0.25
N VAL A 106 2.88 -7.17 0.66
CA VAL A 106 2.51 -7.02 2.08
C VAL A 106 2.88 -8.26 2.87
N ALA A 107 2.55 -9.45 2.38
CA ALA A 107 2.92 -10.70 3.06
C ALA A 107 4.43 -10.82 3.26
N TRP A 108 5.20 -10.46 2.23
CA TRP A 108 6.66 -10.41 2.33
C TRP A 108 7.16 -9.33 3.31
N ALA A 109 6.63 -8.11 3.26
CA ALA A 109 7.14 -6.98 4.06
C ALA A 109 6.75 -7.03 5.54
N TYR A 110 5.61 -7.65 5.86
CA TYR A 110 5.09 -7.74 7.23
C TYR A 110 5.22 -9.15 7.83
N ASP A 111 5.79 -10.10 7.09
CA ASP A 111 5.87 -11.52 7.47
C ASP A 111 4.51 -12.10 7.89
N VAL A 112 3.44 -11.58 7.27
CA VAL A 112 2.08 -12.04 7.51
C VAL A 112 1.74 -13.11 6.48
N PRO A 113 1.19 -14.27 6.90
CA PRO A 113 0.63 -15.18 5.93
C PRO A 113 -0.44 -14.41 5.16
N LEU A 114 -0.44 -14.53 3.83
CA LEU A 114 -1.61 -14.22 3.02
C LEU A 114 -2.72 -15.09 3.57
N ALA A 115 -3.51 -14.55 4.52
CA ALA A 115 -4.64 -15.27 5.07
C ALA A 115 -5.42 -15.77 3.86
N ALA A 116 -5.37 -17.10 3.68
CA ALA A 116 -6.21 -17.77 2.72
C ALA A 116 -7.61 -17.32 3.10
N ALA A 117 -8.29 -16.69 2.14
CA ALA A 117 -9.65 -16.19 2.28
C ALA A 117 -10.41 -17.10 3.24
N GLU A 118 -10.67 -16.63 4.46
CA GLU A 118 -11.40 -17.43 5.42
C GLU A 118 -12.77 -17.67 4.80
N ALA A 119 -13.01 -18.95 4.56
CA ALA A 119 -14.24 -19.46 4.01
C ALA A 119 -15.40 -19.07 4.93
N ALA A 120 -16.33 -18.29 4.40
CA ALA A 120 -17.70 -18.19 4.86
C ALA A 120 -18.61 -17.97 3.65
#